data_AF-A0A0M1JUC5-F1
#
_entry.id   AF-A0A0M1JUC5-F1
#
_cell.length_a   1.000
_cell.length_b   1.000
_cell.length_c   1.000
_cell.angle_alpha   90.00
_cell.angle_beta   90.00
_cell.angle_gamma   90.00
#
_symmetry.space_group_name_H-M   'P 1'
#
loop_
_entity.id
_entity.type
_entity.pdbx_description
1 polymer ?
#
loop_
_entity_poly.entity_id
_entity_poly.type
_entity_poly.pdbx_seq_one_letter_code
_entity_poly.pdbx_strand_id
1 'polypeptide(L)'
;MTVINRINYRTQSIDTSIEAEQVQFNLWRKMTPSQKESLFKRIAKRGAILALAGIKNQFPNASTDTIRQHYIRKRLGEKWAKFLSGLTYQGDLIIEDPIWLAFELASILNSLDIPYYVGGSVASSLQGEVRLTQDLNLVVNIQASQIQSLIKAIADQFYISDIAVEEAVNRKTSSFNVIHLTTTEKADIFVMKDDEFSLSQMSRRVLHCPDGDMSKSFYLCTPEDTILQKLLWFRMANSESQKQWRDILGVLKLQGKKLDFDYLQEWGKRLKLTDLLVQALRESGGSSHISKGEAFE
;
A
#
# COMPACT_ATOMS: atom_id res chain seq x y z
N MET A 1 1.62 10.08 -31.36
CA MET A 1 0.41 10.14 -30.53
C MET A 1 -0.25 8.77 -30.56
N THR A 2 -0.30 8.05 -29.44
CA THR A 2 -1.08 6.80 -29.36
C THR A 2 -2.54 7.19 -29.41
N VAL A 3 -3.29 6.71 -30.40
CA VAL A 3 -4.74 6.92 -30.50
C VAL A 3 -5.37 6.17 -29.34
N ILE A 4 -5.74 6.87 -28.27
CA ILE A 4 -6.50 6.29 -27.17
C ILE A 4 -7.88 5.97 -27.73
N ASN A 5 -8.27 4.69 -27.66
CA ASN A 5 -9.61 4.28 -28.03
C ASN A 5 -10.60 4.89 -27.04
N ARG A 6 -11.17 6.05 -27.41
CA ARG A 6 -12.05 6.87 -26.57
C ARG A 6 -13.30 6.13 -26.10
N ILE A 7 -13.71 5.07 -26.79
CA ILE A 7 -14.98 4.38 -26.56
C ILE A 7 -14.97 3.58 -25.24
N ASN A 8 -13.80 3.14 -24.75
CA ASN A 8 -13.73 2.29 -23.56
C ASN A 8 -12.83 2.84 -22.44
N TYR A 9 -12.28 4.05 -22.58
CA TYR A 9 -11.43 4.64 -21.56
C TYR A 9 -12.25 5.05 -20.34
N ARG A 10 -11.87 4.57 -19.15
CA ARG A 10 -12.51 4.92 -17.89
C ARG A 10 -11.62 5.85 -17.10
N THR A 11 -12.08 7.07 -16.83
CA THR A 11 -11.38 8.02 -15.97
C THR A 11 -11.40 7.57 -14.50
N GLN A 12 -10.46 8.07 -13.70
CA GLN A 12 -10.36 7.84 -12.26
C GLN A 12 -11.55 8.44 -11.50
N SER A 13 -12.22 9.44 -12.09
CA SER A 13 -13.42 10.09 -11.57
C SER A 13 -14.42 10.40 -12.69
N ILE A 14 -15.71 10.22 -12.41
CA ILE A 14 -16.81 10.38 -13.38
C ILE A 14 -16.99 11.83 -13.86
N ASP A 15 -16.55 12.80 -13.06
CA ASP A 15 -16.60 14.24 -13.32
C ASP A 15 -15.32 14.77 -13.99
N THR A 16 -14.36 13.90 -14.30
CA THR A 16 -13.11 14.27 -14.97
C THR A 16 -13.19 13.95 -16.45
N SER A 17 -12.88 14.91 -17.32
CA SER A 17 -12.76 14.66 -18.75
C SER A 17 -11.51 13.83 -19.07
N ILE A 18 -11.55 13.07 -20.16
CA ILE A 18 -10.40 12.27 -20.62
C ILE A 18 -9.18 13.18 -20.85
N GLU A 19 -9.38 14.36 -21.44
CA GLU A 19 -8.34 15.33 -21.70
C GLU A 19 -7.69 15.84 -20.40
N ALA A 20 -8.48 16.18 -19.37
CA ALA A 20 -7.97 16.65 -18.08
C ALA A 20 -7.16 15.56 -17.37
N GLU A 21 -7.64 14.32 -17.38
CA GLU A 21 -6.92 13.19 -16.80
C GLU A 21 -5.60 12.93 -17.52
N GLN A 22 -5.58 12.98 -18.85
CA GLN A 22 -4.34 12.81 -19.62
C GLN A 22 -3.30 13.86 -19.25
N VAL A 23 -3.70 15.13 -19.10
CA VAL A 23 -2.82 16.20 -18.62
C VAL A 23 -2.29 15.86 -17.23
N GLN A 24 -3.16 15.46 -16.30
CA GLN A 24 -2.78 15.14 -14.93
C GLN A 24 -1.78 13.95 -14.85
N PHE A 25 -2.05 12.85 -15.55
CA PHE A 25 -1.13 11.72 -15.60
C PHE A 25 0.18 12.08 -16.30
N ASN A 26 0.16 12.93 -17.34
CA ASN A 26 1.39 13.43 -17.96
C ASN A 26 2.25 14.26 -17.00
N LEU A 27 1.64 15.07 -16.13
CA LEU A 27 2.37 15.79 -15.07
C LEU A 27 2.99 14.82 -14.07
N TRP A 28 2.26 13.78 -13.66
CA TRP A 28 2.81 12.76 -12.75
C TRP A 28 3.93 11.92 -13.38
N ARG A 29 3.86 11.60 -14.67
CA ARG A 29 4.94 10.85 -15.36
C ARG A 29 6.25 11.62 -15.44
N LYS A 30 6.21 12.96 -15.34
CA LYS A 30 7.39 13.83 -15.32
C LYS A 30 8.01 13.96 -13.93
N MET A 31 7.37 13.45 -12.89
CA MET A 31 7.91 13.50 -11.52
C MET A 31 9.05 12.51 -11.36
N THR A 32 10.09 12.93 -10.64
CA THR A 32 11.09 12.00 -10.10
C THR A 32 10.47 11.14 -8.98
N PRO A 33 11.08 10.00 -8.60
CA PRO A 33 10.62 9.22 -7.45
C PRO A 33 10.49 10.05 -6.16
N SER A 34 11.43 10.95 -5.88
CA SER A 34 11.41 11.84 -4.71
C SER A 34 10.27 12.87 -4.77
N GLN A 35 9.99 13.44 -5.94
CA GLN A 35 8.83 14.34 -6.12
C GLN A 35 7.50 13.59 -5.93
N LYS A 36 7.41 12.34 -6.40
CA LYS A 36 6.23 11.49 -6.25
C LYS A 36 6.00 11.10 -4.79
N GLU A 37 7.06 10.71 -4.09
CA GLU A 37 7.02 10.48 -2.64
C GLU A 37 6.58 11.73 -1.89
N SER A 38 7.20 12.87 -2.16
CA SER A 38 6.87 14.15 -1.50
C SER A 38 5.41 14.55 -1.69
N LEU A 39 4.84 14.32 -2.88
CA LEU A 39 3.41 14.49 -3.14
C LEU A 39 2.57 13.57 -2.24
N PHE A 40 2.94 12.31 -2.10
CA PHE A 40 2.22 11.34 -1.27
C PHE A 40 2.30 11.67 0.22
N LYS A 41 3.49 11.93 0.76
CA LYS A 41 3.70 12.35 2.16
C LYS A 41 2.87 13.58 2.49
N ARG A 42 2.87 14.58 1.59
CA ARG A 42 2.06 15.79 1.74
C ARG A 42 0.57 15.49 1.80
N ILE A 43 0.05 14.62 0.93
CA ILE A 43 -1.37 14.24 0.94
C ILE A 43 -1.72 13.51 2.24
N ALA A 44 -0.94 12.50 2.63
CA ALA A 44 -1.12 11.74 3.88
C ALA A 44 -1.14 12.64 5.12
N LYS A 45 -0.10 13.47 5.30
CA LYS A 45 0.01 14.39 6.44
C LYS A 45 -1.12 15.42 6.47
N ARG A 46 -1.53 15.97 5.31
CA ARG A 46 -2.66 16.92 5.25
C ARG A 46 -3.96 16.30 5.74
N GLY A 47 -4.25 15.05 5.38
CA GLY A 47 -5.44 14.34 5.87
C GLY A 47 -5.43 14.20 7.40
N ALA A 48 -4.29 13.80 7.96
CA ALA A 48 -4.10 13.67 9.39
C ALA A 48 -4.21 15.00 10.15
N ILE A 49 -3.61 16.08 9.62
CA ILE A 49 -3.67 17.44 10.20
C ILE A 49 -5.11 17.96 10.20
N LEU A 50 -5.84 17.81 9.10
CA LEU A 50 -7.24 18.24 9.02
C LEU A 50 -8.14 17.45 9.97
N ALA A 51 -7.90 16.15 10.11
CA ALA A 51 -8.63 15.33 11.08
C ALA A 51 -8.38 15.80 12.52
N LEU A 52 -7.13 16.10 12.88
CA LEU A 52 -6.76 16.63 14.19
C LEU A 52 -7.35 18.02 14.44
N ALA A 53 -7.30 18.91 13.45
CA ALA A 53 -7.90 20.25 13.55
C ALA A 53 -9.41 20.16 13.81
N GLY A 54 -10.12 19.27 13.11
CA GLY A 54 -11.54 19.02 13.34
C GLY A 54 -11.84 18.52 14.76
N ILE A 55 -11.00 17.64 15.31
CA ILE A 55 -11.13 17.16 16.70
C ILE A 55 -10.90 18.30 17.70
N LYS A 56 -9.83 19.09 17.52
CA LYS A 56 -9.55 20.24 18.39
C LYS A 56 -10.68 21.27 18.36
N ASN A 57 -11.28 21.51 17.20
CA ASN A 57 -12.44 22.40 17.07
C ASN A 57 -13.69 21.85 17.78
N GLN A 58 -13.90 20.53 17.76
CA GLN A 58 -15.02 19.89 18.45
C GLN A 58 -14.82 19.85 19.98
N PHE A 59 -13.57 19.81 20.45
CA PHE A 59 -13.22 19.69 21.86
C PHE A 59 -12.17 20.76 22.27
N PRO A 60 -12.52 22.06 22.25
CA PRO A 60 -11.55 23.15 22.37
C PRO A 60 -10.83 23.22 23.72
N ASN A 61 -11.47 22.70 24.79
CA ASN A 61 -10.93 22.72 26.17
C ASN A 61 -10.44 21.34 26.63
N ALA A 62 -10.39 20.34 25.73
CA ALA A 62 -9.94 19.00 26.08
C ALA A 62 -8.43 18.96 26.31
N SER A 63 -7.99 18.08 27.22
CA SER A 63 -6.56 17.82 27.43
C SER A 63 -5.93 17.16 26.20
N THR A 64 -4.60 17.24 26.08
CA THR A 64 -3.84 16.57 25.00
C THR A 64 -4.15 15.07 24.94
N ASP A 65 -4.31 14.41 26.09
CA ASP A 65 -4.67 12.99 26.17
C ASP A 65 -6.06 12.73 25.59
N THR A 66 -7.06 13.53 25.96
CA THR A 66 -8.41 13.41 25.40
C THR A 66 -8.42 13.65 23.88
N ILE A 67 -7.69 14.66 23.40
CA ILE A 67 -7.53 14.91 21.96
C ILE A 67 -6.89 13.71 21.25
N ARG A 68 -5.84 13.13 21.84
CA ARG A 68 -5.15 11.94 21.32
C ARG A 68 -6.08 10.73 21.29
N GLN A 69 -6.88 10.50 22.32
CA GLN A 69 -7.87 9.41 22.34
C GLN A 69 -8.93 9.57 21.25
N HIS A 70 -9.45 10.79 21.03
CA HIS A 70 -10.36 11.06 19.91
C HIS A 70 -9.70 10.84 18.55
N TYR A 71 -8.43 11.20 18.42
CA TYR A 71 -7.66 10.99 17.19
C TYR A 71 -7.47 9.50 16.89
N ILE A 72 -7.02 8.72 17.88
CA ILE A 72 -6.88 7.26 17.76
C ILE A 72 -8.22 6.62 17.41
N ARG A 73 -9.29 6.98 18.11
CA ARG A 73 -10.65 6.47 17.85
C ARG A 73 -11.09 6.73 16.42
N LYS A 74 -10.82 7.93 15.90
CA LYS A 74 -11.19 8.30 14.53
C LYS A 74 -10.36 7.58 13.47
N ARG A 75 -9.09 7.25 13.76
CA ARG A 75 -8.19 6.58 12.81
C ARG A 75 -8.24 5.06 12.86
N LEU A 76 -8.17 4.50 14.05
CA LEU A 76 -8.02 3.05 14.29
C LEU A 76 -9.33 2.42 14.79
N GLY A 77 -10.30 3.22 15.24
CA GLY A 77 -11.58 2.74 15.77
C GLY A 77 -11.58 2.57 17.29
N GLU A 78 -12.77 2.28 17.83
CA GLU A 78 -13.01 2.24 19.29
C GLU A 78 -12.16 1.21 20.02
N LYS A 79 -11.99 0.02 19.42
CA LYS A 79 -11.22 -1.09 20.02
C LYS A 79 -9.79 -0.65 20.33
N TRP A 80 -9.13 -0.02 19.37
CA TRP A 80 -7.75 0.44 19.51
C TRP A 80 -7.63 1.67 20.41
N ALA A 81 -8.62 2.57 20.40
CA ALA A 81 -8.65 3.69 21.33
C ALA A 81 -8.66 3.24 22.79
N LYS A 82 -9.51 2.25 23.13
CA LYS A 82 -9.58 1.68 24.49
C LYS A 82 -8.31 0.94 24.88
N PHE A 83 -7.72 0.19 23.96
CA PHE A 83 -6.48 -0.53 24.21
C PHE A 83 -5.31 0.44 24.46
N LEU A 84 -5.11 1.42 23.57
CA LEU A 84 -4.00 2.36 23.66
C LEU A 84 -4.15 3.39 24.77
N SER A 85 -5.37 3.71 25.22
CA SER A 85 -5.57 4.56 26.42
C SER A 85 -5.06 3.91 27.70
N GLY A 86 -4.91 2.58 27.73
CA GLY A 86 -4.31 1.86 28.85
C GLY A 86 -2.78 1.95 28.89
N LEU A 87 -2.13 2.40 27.80
CA LEU A 87 -0.69 2.59 27.73
C LEU A 87 -0.35 4.03 28.13
N THR A 88 0.52 4.19 29.12
CA THR A 88 0.93 5.53 29.58
C THR A 88 1.72 6.24 28.47
N TYR A 89 1.15 7.28 27.87
CA TYR A 89 1.82 8.13 26.89
C TYR A 89 1.77 9.59 27.35
N GLN A 90 2.93 10.19 27.62
CA GLN A 90 3.05 11.55 28.15
C GLN A 90 3.58 12.58 27.13
N GLY A 91 3.55 12.25 25.84
CA GLY A 91 4.01 13.15 24.76
C GLY A 91 2.88 13.87 24.02
N ASP A 92 3.26 14.77 23.12
CA ASP A 92 2.34 15.35 22.14
C ASP A 92 1.97 14.33 21.06
N LEU A 93 0.83 14.53 20.41
CA LEU A 93 0.48 13.76 19.22
C LEU A 93 1.38 14.17 18.04
N ILE A 94 2.23 13.25 17.58
CA ILE A 94 3.09 13.45 16.42
C ILE A 94 2.39 12.92 15.17
N ILE A 95 2.31 13.75 14.13
CA ILE A 95 1.73 13.39 12.84
C ILE A 95 2.83 12.93 11.89
N GLU A 96 2.84 11.63 11.60
CA GLU A 96 3.68 11.05 10.57
C GLU A 96 2.87 10.55 9.36
N ASP A 97 3.55 9.85 8.46
CA ASP A 97 2.95 9.29 7.25
C ASP A 97 3.39 7.83 7.01
N PRO A 98 2.69 7.09 6.14
CA PRO A 98 3.02 5.69 5.87
C PRO A 98 4.41 5.45 5.25
N ILE A 99 5.03 6.47 4.63
CA ILE A 99 6.40 6.35 4.09
C ILE A 99 7.41 6.42 5.23
N TRP A 100 7.22 7.33 6.18
CA TRP A 100 8.01 7.33 7.41
C TRP A 100 7.92 5.97 8.12
N LEU A 101 6.71 5.45 8.32
CA LEU A 101 6.51 4.13 8.94
C LEU A 101 7.21 3.00 8.15
N ALA A 102 7.24 3.10 6.81
CA ALA A 102 7.93 2.14 5.97
C ALA A 102 9.45 2.17 6.19
N PHE A 103 10.06 3.34 6.39
CA PHE A 103 11.49 3.45 6.70
C PHE A 103 11.83 2.86 8.08
N GLU A 104 11.01 3.12 9.10
CA GLU A 104 11.24 2.57 10.45
C GLU A 104 11.18 1.04 10.45
N LEU A 105 10.13 0.46 9.85
CA LEU A 105 9.98 -1.00 9.78
C LEU A 105 11.02 -1.63 8.85
N ALA A 106 11.40 -0.96 7.77
CA ALA A 106 12.48 -1.40 6.89
C ALA A 106 13.81 -1.54 7.63
N SER A 107 14.18 -0.55 8.43
CA SER A 107 15.40 -0.57 9.24
C SER A 107 15.45 -1.80 10.15
N ILE A 108 14.34 -2.09 10.85
CA ILE A 108 14.24 -3.23 11.75
C ILE A 108 14.32 -4.56 10.99
N LEU A 109 13.54 -4.72 9.91
CA LEU A 109 13.50 -5.96 9.14
C LEU A 109 14.85 -6.26 8.47
N ASN A 110 15.55 -5.24 7.96
CA ASN A 110 16.90 -5.36 7.42
C ASN A 110 17.91 -5.76 8.49
N SER A 111 17.80 -5.23 9.71
CA SER A 111 18.72 -5.60 10.82
C SER A 111 18.60 -7.05 11.26
N LEU A 112 17.49 -7.71 10.92
CA LEU A 112 17.17 -9.10 11.25
C LEU A 112 17.27 -10.05 10.05
N ASP A 113 17.70 -9.56 8.89
CA ASP A 113 17.74 -10.29 7.63
C ASP A 113 16.38 -10.95 7.28
N ILE A 114 15.27 -10.26 7.55
CA ILE A 114 13.91 -10.73 7.20
C ILE A 114 13.54 -10.12 5.83
N PRO A 115 13.45 -10.91 4.75
CA PRO A 115 13.02 -10.39 3.46
C PRO A 115 11.59 -9.87 3.52
N TYR A 116 11.35 -8.70 2.93
CA TYR A 116 10.04 -8.07 2.93
C TYR A 116 9.84 -7.21 1.70
N TYR A 117 8.59 -6.79 1.46
CA TYR A 117 8.28 -5.65 0.60
C TYR A 117 7.04 -4.91 1.08
N VAL A 118 7.00 -3.61 0.77
CA VAL A 118 5.84 -2.74 0.94
C VAL A 118 4.88 -2.92 -0.24
N GLY A 119 3.60 -3.09 0.07
CA GLY A 119 2.53 -3.30 -0.89
C GLY A 119 1.34 -2.36 -0.68
N GLY A 120 0.16 -2.83 -1.10
CA GLY A 120 -1.11 -2.16 -0.81
C GLY A 120 -1.22 -0.74 -1.35
N SER A 121 -1.84 0.15 -0.57
CA SER A 121 -2.12 1.53 -0.96
C SER A 121 -0.87 2.40 -1.13
N VAL A 122 0.20 2.10 -0.38
CA VAL A 122 1.48 2.82 -0.49
C VAL A 122 2.11 2.52 -1.84
N ALA A 123 2.19 1.24 -2.22
CA ALA A 123 2.71 0.83 -3.52
C ALA A 123 1.92 1.46 -4.67
N SER A 124 0.58 1.35 -4.66
CA SER A 124 -0.23 1.92 -5.73
C SER A 124 -0.21 3.46 -5.78
N SER A 125 0.01 4.14 -4.65
CA SER A 125 0.13 5.60 -4.64
C SER A 125 1.46 6.07 -5.25
N LEU A 126 2.56 5.36 -4.95
CA LEU A 126 3.87 5.65 -5.55
C LEU A 126 3.90 5.29 -7.04
N GLN A 127 3.20 4.22 -7.44
CA GLN A 127 3.22 3.67 -8.80
C GLN A 127 2.05 4.13 -9.68
N GLY A 128 1.06 4.84 -9.12
CA GLY A 128 -0.18 5.20 -9.80
C GLY A 128 -0.72 6.55 -9.34
N GLU A 129 -2.04 6.67 -9.20
CA GLU A 129 -2.66 7.86 -8.62
C GLU A 129 -2.44 7.90 -7.10
N VAL A 130 -1.98 9.03 -6.58
CA VAL A 130 -1.79 9.21 -5.14
C VAL A 130 -3.14 9.36 -4.45
N ARG A 131 -3.37 8.62 -3.37
CA ARG A 131 -4.53 8.79 -2.50
C ARG A 131 -4.18 8.64 -1.03
N LEU A 132 -5.10 9.06 -0.16
CA LEU A 132 -5.00 8.81 1.27
C LEU A 132 -5.08 7.30 1.57
N THR A 133 -4.31 6.87 2.56
CA THR A 133 -4.36 5.54 3.16
C THR A 133 -4.23 5.68 4.67
N GLN A 134 -4.83 4.75 5.42
CA GLN A 134 -4.81 4.76 6.89
C GLN A 134 -3.69 3.90 7.48
N ASP A 135 -3.25 2.89 6.73
CA ASP A 135 -2.29 1.88 7.13
C ASP A 135 -1.19 1.69 6.08
N LEU A 136 -0.07 1.16 6.55
CA LEU A 136 0.98 0.58 5.74
C LEU A 136 0.75 -0.93 5.62
N ASN A 137 1.01 -1.51 4.45
CA ASN A 137 0.89 -2.95 4.24
C ASN A 137 2.26 -3.50 3.84
N LEU A 138 2.74 -4.53 4.54
CA LEU A 138 3.98 -5.22 4.21
C LEU A 138 3.73 -6.72 4.08
N VAL A 139 4.51 -7.37 3.22
CA VAL A 139 4.65 -8.82 3.20
C VAL A 139 6.03 -9.18 3.71
N VAL A 140 6.14 -10.12 4.64
CA VAL A 140 7.41 -10.56 5.24
C VAL A 140 7.61 -12.07 5.05
N ASN A 141 8.81 -12.48 4.69
CA ASN A 141 9.25 -13.88 4.70
C ASN A 141 9.97 -14.17 6.02
N ILE A 142 9.19 -14.34 7.08
CA ILE A 142 9.69 -14.57 8.44
C ILE A 142 9.63 -16.06 8.79
N GLN A 143 10.67 -16.54 9.46
CA GLN A 143 10.73 -17.90 10.00
C GLN A 143 10.36 -17.93 11.50
N ALA A 144 9.90 -19.08 11.99
CA ALA A 144 9.57 -19.27 13.40
C ALA A 144 10.74 -18.92 14.35
N SER A 145 11.98 -19.21 13.93
CA SER A 145 13.21 -18.88 14.67
C SER A 145 13.46 -17.38 14.83
N GLN A 146 12.87 -16.53 13.98
CA GLN A 146 13.05 -15.08 13.98
C GLN A 146 11.99 -14.32 14.78
N ILE A 147 10.92 -15.00 15.24
CA ILE A 147 9.78 -14.35 15.94
C ILE A 147 10.25 -13.55 17.16
N GLN A 148 11.04 -14.18 18.04
CA GLN A 148 11.50 -13.55 19.27
C GLN A 148 12.42 -12.35 19.00
N SER A 149 13.29 -12.46 17.99
CA SER A 149 14.16 -11.37 17.55
C SER A 149 13.36 -10.18 17.01
N LEU A 150 12.30 -10.45 16.22
CA LEU A 150 11.41 -9.41 15.70
C LEU A 150 10.67 -8.69 16.83
N ILE A 151 10.04 -9.44 17.73
CA ILE A 151 9.29 -8.87 18.85
C ILE A 151 10.21 -7.98 19.69
N LYS A 152 11.39 -8.49 20.06
CA LYS A 152 12.38 -7.74 20.85
C LYS A 152 12.84 -6.45 20.15
N ALA A 153 13.06 -6.48 18.84
CA ALA A 153 13.52 -5.31 18.09
C ALA A 153 12.43 -4.23 17.92
N ILE A 154 11.15 -4.60 18.02
CA ILE A 154 9.99 -3.74 17.76
C ILE A 154 9.36 -3.19 19.06
N ALA A 155 9.38 -3.96 20.15
CA ALA A 155 8.55 -3.74 21.34
C ALA A 155 8.75 -2.40 22.06
N ASP A 156 9.94 -1.78 21.97
CA ASP A 156 10.21 -0.50 22.65
C ASP A 156 9.44 0.68 22.03
N GLN A 157 9.20 0.63 20.72
CA GLN A 157 8.63 1.75 19.96
C GLN A 157 7.22 1.44 19.44
N PHE A 158 6.87 0.16 19.35
CA PHE A 158 5.62 -0.30 18.76
C PHE A 158 4.91 -1.27 19.68
N TYR A 159 3.59 -1.19 19.66
CA TYR A 159 2.78 -2.33 20.02
C TYR A 159 2.96 -3.45 18.98
N ILE A 160 3.16 -4.67 19.47
CA ILE A 160 3.13 -5.93 18.72
C ILE A 160 2.57 -7.02 19.64
N SER A 161 1.84 -7.99 19.09
CA SER A 161 1.30 -9.12 19.87
C SER A 161 2.04 -10.40 19.57
N ASP A 162 2.71 -10.96 20.58
CA ASP A 162 3.46 -12.22 20.49
C ASP A 162 2.57 -13.34 19.93
N ILE A 163 1.37 -13.51 20.49
CA ILE A 163 0.39 -14.50 20.05
C ILE A 163 0.01 -14.29 18.58
N ALA A 164 -0.29 -13.05 18.17
CA ALA A 164 -0.69 -12.80 16.79
C ALA A 164 0.45 -13.07 15.79
N VAL A 165 1.70 -12.76 16.16
CA VAL A 165 2.87 -13.09 15.35
C VAL A 165 3.02 -14.61 15.23
N GLU A 166 2.98 -15.33 16.35
CA GLU A 166 3.07 -16.79 16.35
C GLU A 166 1.94 -17.45 15.54
N GLU A 167 0.70 -16.98 15.68
CA GLU A 167 -0.44 -17.48 14.92
C GLU A 167 -0.28 -17.23 13.41
N ALA A 168 0.22 -16.06 13.01
CA ALA A 168 0.43 -15.73 11.60
C ALA A 168 1.57 -16.56 10.99
N VAL A 169 2.70 -16.70 11.69
CA VAL A 169 3.84 -17.50 11.21
C VAL A 169 3.50 -18.98 11.14
N ASN A 170 2.73 -19.49 12.11
CA ASN A 170 2.21 -20.87 12.11
C ASN A 170 0.97 -21.06 11.23
N ARG A 171 0.62 -20.09 10.38
CA ARG A 171 -0.46 -20.16 9.38
C ARG A 171 -1.87 -20.35 9.96
N LYS A 172 -2.08 -20.08 11.25
CA LYS A 172 -3.43 -20.01 11.85
C LYS A 172 -4.17 -18.75 11.40
N THR A 173 -3.42 -17.67 11.21
CA THR A 173 -3.86 -16.44 10.55
C THR A 173 -2.89 -16.10 9.41
N SER A 174 -3.19 -15.08 8.61
CA SER A 174 -2.31 -14.64 7.51
C SER A 174 -1.49 -13.39 7.84
N SER A 175 -1.79 -12.72 8.94
CA SER A 175 -1.19 -11.43 9.28
C SER A 175 -1.25 -11.12 10.77
N PHE A 176 -0.44 -10.13 11.16
CA PHE A 176 -0.46 -9.47 12.45
C PHE A 176 -0.31 -7.95 12.24
N ASN A 177 -0.49 -7.17 13.30
CA ASN A 177 -0.42 -5.72 13.23
C ASN A 177 0.68 -5.19 14.15
N VAL A 178 1.30 -4.10 13.73
CA VAL A 178 2.13 -3.27 14.61
C VAL A 178 1.62 -1.84 14.61
N ILE A 179 1.70 -1.17 15.76
CA ILE A 179 1.25 0.22 15.90
C ILE A 179 2.35 1.01 16.59
N HIS A 180 2.86 2.04 15.92
CA HIS A 180 3.86 2.90 16.52
C HIS A 180 3.24 3.68 17.68
N LEU A 181 3.80 3.54 18.88
CA LEU A 181 3.19 4.03 20.10
C LEU A 181 3.09 5.55 20.09
N THR A 182 4.08 6.26 19.55
CA THR A 182 4.10 7.74 19.57
C THR A 182 3.18 8.35 18.53
N THR A 183 3.27 7.89 17.27
CA THR A 183 2.56 8.50 16.13
C THR A 183 1.20 7.87 15.85
N THR A 184 0.93 6.68 16.41
CA THR A 184 -0.28 5.87 16.17
C THR A 184 -0.41 5.37 14.73
N GLU A 185 0.65 5.46 13.93
CA GLU A 185 0.70 4.85 12.61
C GLU A 185 0.67 3.32 12.73
N LYS A 186 -0.15 2.68 11.89
CA LYS A 186 -0.41 1.24 11.92
C LYS A 186 0.11 0.58 10.65
N ALA A 187 0.77 -0.57 10.82
CA ALA A 187 1.07 -1.47 9.72
C ALA A 187 0.37 -2.81 9.87
N ASP A 188 -0.05 -3.34 8.73
CA ASP A 188 -0.60 -4.67 8.55
C ASP A 188 0.49 -5.51 7.90
N ILE A 189 1.01 -6.49 8.65
CA ILE A 189 2.13 -7.33 8.24
C ILE A 189 1.59 -8.71 7.89
N PHE A 190 1.66 -9.05 6.59
CA PHE A 190 1.23 -10.32 6.05
C PHE A 190 2.43 -11.27 5.97
N VAL A 191 2.25 -12.50 6.45
CA VAL A 191 3.27 -13.54 6.31
C VAL A 191 3.21 -14.09 4.89
N MET A 192 4.34 -14.01 4.17
CA MET A 192 4.49 -14.48 2.80
C MET A 192 3.99 -15.91 2.68
N LYS A 193 3.14 -16.20 1.69
CA LYS A 193 2.65 -17.55 1.43
C LYS A 193 3.73 -18.39 0.76
N ASP A 194 3.63 -19.70 0.94
CA ASP A 194 4.47 -20.67 0.23
C ASP A 194 3.81 -21.05 -1.10
N ASP A 195 3.75 -20.07 -2.01
CA ASP A 195 3.23 -20.25 -3.37
C ASP A 195 4.13 -19.55 -4.39
N GLU A 196 4.07 -20.03 -5.64
CA GLU A 196 4.93 -19.54 -6.72
C GLU A 196 4.79 -18.04 -6.96
N PHE A 197 3.57 -17.49 -6.80
CA PHE A 197 3.34 -16.07 -7.03
C PHE A 197 4.02 -15.22 -5.96
N SER A 198 3.86 -15.61 -4.69
CA SER A 198 4.51 -14.94 -3.55
C SER A 198 6.04 -15.00 -3.67
N LEU A 199 6.59 -16.12 -4.12
CA LEU A 199 8.03 -16.26 -4.41
C LEU A 199 8.48 -15.33 -5.53
N SER A 200 7.71 -15.25 -6.62
CA SER A 200 7.96 -14.31 -7.72
C SER A 200 7.95 -12.87 -7.23
N GLN A 201 6.91 -12.45 -6.50
CA GLN A 201 6.79 -11.10 -5.93
C GLN A 201 7.98 -10.74 -5.04
N MET A 202 8.35 -11.65 -4.13
CA MET A 202 9.49 -11.42 -3.23
C MET A 202 10.80 -11.29 -4.01
N SER A 203 11.02 -12.10 -5.06
CA SER A 203 12.23 -12.04 -5.87
C SER A 203 12.33 -10.78 -6.74
N ARG A 204 11.18 -10.24 -7.18
CA ARG A 204 11.10 -9.08 -8.08
C ARG A 204 11.00 -7.74 -7.36
N ARG A 205 10.86 -7.72 -6.03
CA ARG A 205 10.79 -6.49 -5.25
C ARG A 205 11.92 -5.52 -5.62
N VAL A 206 11.59 -4.24 -5.70
CA VAL A 206 12.51 -3.18 -6.11
C VAL A 206 12.84 -2.30 -4.92
N LEU A 207 14.09 -1.85 -4.82
CA LEU A 207 14.47 -0.89 -3.78
C LEU A 207 13.91 0.50 -4.13
N HIS A 208 12.99 1.00 -3.31
CA HIS A 208 12.57 2.39 -3.35
C HIS A 208 13.54 3.19 -2.47
N CYS A 209 14.42 3.96 -3.12
CA CYS A 209 15.43 4.80 -2.47
C CYS A 209 15.42 6.18 -3.15
N PRO A 210 14.54 7.10 -2.72
CA PRO A 210 14.51 8.45 -3.25
C PRO A 210 15.85 9.12 -2.96
N ASP A 211 16.38 9.84 -3.96
CA ASP A 211 17.59 10.64 -3.83
C ASP A 211 18.86 9.86 -3.43
N GLY A 212 18.84 8.53 -3.47
CA GLY A 212 19.99 7.67 -3.15
C GLY A 212 20.33 7.55 -1.67
N ASP A 213 19.49 8.06 -0.77
CA ASP A 213 19.67 7.95 0.68
C ASP A 213 19.26 6.54 1.16
N MET A 214 20.26 5.66 1.33
CA MET A 214 20.03 4.27 1.78
C MET A 214 19.39 4.19 3.17
N SER A 215 19.58 5.20 4.03
CA SER A 215 18.92 5.26 5.34
C SER A 215 17.40 5.50 5.23
N LYS A 216 16.95 5.99 4.07
CA LYS A 216 15.55 6.20 3.72
C LYS A 216 15.19 5.35 2.51
N SER A 217 15.36 4.05 2.66
CA SER A 217 15.02 3.08 1.63
C SER A 217 14.16 1.96 2.18
N PHE A 218 13.32 1.39 1.31
CA PHE A 218 12.59 0.17 1.59
C PHE A 218 12.33 -0.61 0.31
N TYR A 219 12.16 -1.93 0.42
CA TYR A 219 11.73 -2.74 -0.72
C TYR A 219 10.24 -2.54 -0.99
N LEU A 220 9.89 -2.37 -2.26
CA LEU A 220 8.55 -2.14 -2.77
C LEU A 220 8.20 -3.25 -3.78
N CYS A 221 6.95 -3.75 -3.80
CA CYS A 221 6.52 -4.67 -4.87
C CYS A 221 6.57 -3.97 -6.24
N THR A 222 6.71 -4.72 -7.34
CA THR A 222 6.72 -4.08 -8.67
C THR A 222 5.33 -3.53 -9.04
N PRO A 223 5.22 -2.63 -10.03
CA PRO A 223 3.92 -2.19 -10.51
C PRO A 223 3.05 -3.33 -11.05
N GLU A 224 3.63 -4.33 -11.70
CA GLU A 224 2.90 -5.51 -12.19
C GLU A 224 2.31 -6.31 -11.04
N ASP A 225 3.10 -6.54 -9.99
CA ASP A 225 2.65 -7.26 -8.80
C ASP A 225 1.57 -6.48 -8.03
N THR A 226 1.67 -5.15 -8.00
CA THR A 226 0.59 -4.29 -7.47
C THR A 226 -0.71 -4.47 -8.25
N ILE A 227 -0.65 -4.51 -9.59
CA ILE A 227 -1.82 -4.73 -10.44
C ILE A 227 -2.43 -6.12 -10.17
N LEU A 228 -1.63 -7.19 -10.25
CA LEU A 228 -2.09 -8.56 -10.07
C LEU A 228 -2.66 -8.79 -8.66
N GLN A 229 -2.00 -8.30 -7.63
CA GLN A 229 -2.46 -8.43 -6.25
C GLN A 229 -3.81 -7.71 -6.02
N LYS A 230 -3.98 -6.53 -6.62
CA LYS A 230 -5.24 -5.80 -6.52
C LYS A 230 -6.35 -6.43 -7.34
N LEU A 231 -6.05 -7.05 -8.47
CA LEU A 231 -7.01 -7.83 -9.25
C LEU A 231 -7.49 -9.05 -8.44
N LEU A 232 -6.58 -9.76 -7.74
CA LEU A 232 -6.96 -10.82 -6.80
C LEU A 232 -7.92 -10.29 -5.73
N TRP A 233 -7.58 -9.20 -5.06
CA TRP A 233 -8.43 -8.61 -4.01
C TRP A 233 -9.77 -8.11 -4.54
N PHE A 234 -9.76 -7.50 -5.72
CA PHE A 234 -10.98 -7.04 -6.38
C PHE A 234 -11.93 -8.23 -6.63
N ARG A 235 -11.41 -9.35 -7.15
CA ARG A 235 -12.19 -10.57 -7.32
C ARG A 235 -12.69 -11.15 -5.99
N MET A 236 -11.83 -11.23 -4.98
CA MET A 236 -12.21 -11.73 -3.65
C MET A 236 -13.31 -10.88 -3.00
N ALA A 237 -13.36 -9.58 -3.31
CA ALA A 237 -14.38 -8.64 -2.87
C ALA A 237 -15.55 -8.54 -3.88
N ASN A 238 -15.90 -9.63 -4.56
CA ASN A 238 -16.99 -9.73 -5.54
C ASN A 238 -16.96 -8.70 -6.67
N SER A 239 -15.79 -8.12 -6.99
CA SER A 239 -15.60 -7.12 -8.05
C SER A 239 -16.36 -5.80 -7.82
N GLU A 240 -16.58 -5.41 -6.56
CA GLU A 240 -17.33 -4.20 -6.22
C GLU A 240 -16.45 -3.05 -5.71
N SER A 241 -15.19 -3.35 -5.37
CA SER A 241 -14.30 -2.36 -4.76
C SER A 241 -13.80 -1.32 -5.78
N GLN A 242 -14.50 -0.19 -5.87
CA GLN A 242 -14.10 0.95 -6.69
C GLN A 242 -12.68 1.45 -6.38
N LYS A 243 -12.26 1.36 -5.11
CA LYS A 243 -10.91 1.75 -4.68
C LYS A 243 -9.83 0.86 -5.31
N GLN A 244 -10.01 -0.46 -5.29
CA GLN A 244 -9.04 -1.38 -5.91
C GLN A 244 -9.00 -1.17 -7.42
N TRP A 245 -10.16 -1.04 -8.07
CA TRP A 245 -10.21 -0.79 -9.52
C TRP A 245 -9.54 0.52 -9.92
N ARG A 246 -9.79 1.61 -9.18
CA ARG A 246 -9.13 2.90 -9.39
C ARG A 246 -7.61 2.81 -9.22
N ASP A 247 -7.14 2.08 -8.21
CA ASP A 247 -5.71 1.86 -8.01
C ASP A 247 -5.09 1.08 -9.20
N ILE A 248 -5.76 0.01 -9.67
CA ILE A 248 -5.33 -0.78 -10.85
C ILE A 248 -5.20 0.11 -12.08
N LEU A 249 -6.26 0.87 -12.41
CA LEU A 249 -6.26 1.77 -13.56
C LEU A 249 -5.20 2.87 -13.41
N GLY A 250 -5.00 3.39 -12.19
CA GLY A 250 -3.99 4.40 -11.90
C GLY A 250 -2.57 3.91 -12.17
N VAL A 251 -2.24 2.69 -11.73
CA VAL A 251 -0.91 2.10 -12.00
C VAL A 251 -0.74 1.83 -13.50
N LEU A 252 -1.73 1.21 -14.16
CA LEU A 252 -1.70 0.95 -15.60
C LEU A 252 -1.48 2.21 -16.42
N LYS A 253 -2.26 3.25 -16.14
CA LYS A 253 -2.15 4.55 -16.83
C LYS A 253 -0.79 5.19 -16.56
N LEU A 254 -0.33 5.25 -15.30
CA LEU A 254 0.91 5.96 -14.98
C LEU A 254 2.14 5.27 -15.59
N GLN A 255 2.26 3.96 -15.41
CA GLN A 255 3.41 3.19 -15.87
C GLN A 255 3.41 2.98 -17.38
N GLY A 256 2.23 2.75 -17.97
CA GLY A 256 2.07 2.58 -19.41
C GLY A 256 3.04 1.55 -19.99
N LYS A 257 3.85 1.95 -20.97
CA LYS A 257 4.78 1.07 -21.69
C LYS A 257 5.96 0.54 -20.85
N LYS A 258 6.16 1.03 -19.63
CA LYS A 258 7.22 0.54 -18.73
C LYS A 258 6.86 -0.80 -18.08
N LEU A 259 5.60 -1.21 -18.17
CA LEU A 259 5.13 -2.46 -17.59
C LEU A 259 5.65 -3.66 -18.38
N ASP A 260 5.99 -4.70 -17.65
CA ASP A 260 6.26 -6.03 -18.16
C ASP A 260 4.92 -6.74 -18.48
N PHE A 261 4.44 -6.57 -19.71
CA PHE A 261 3.15 -7.11 -20.15
C PHE A 261 3.18 -8.64 -20.33
N ASP A 262 4.34 -9.23 -20.57
CA ASP A 262 4.47 -10.69 -20.69
C ASP A 262 4.29 -11.32 -19.32
N TYR A 263 4.93 -10.75 -18.29
CA TYR A 263 4.71 -11.15 -16.90
C TYR A 263 3.25 -10.98 -16.46
N LEU A 264 2.62 -9.83 -16.75
CA LEU A 264 1.21 -9.61 -16.46
C LEU A 264 0.30 -10.64 -17.12
N GLN A 265 0.58 -11.02 -18.37
CA GLN A 265 -0.20 -12.03 -19.09
C GLN A 265 0.03 -13.44 -18.54
N GLU A 266 1.27 -13.83 -18.28
CA GLU A 266 1.59 -15.14 -17.72
C GLU A 266 0.91 -15.32 -16.36
N TRP A 267 1.14 -14.40 -15.42
CA TRP A 267 0.53 -14.47 -14.10
C TRP A 267 -0.98 -14.23 -14.14
N GLY A 268 -1.46 -13.39 -15.05
CA GLY A 268 -2.88 -13.24 -15.32
C GLY A 268 -3.53 -14.58 -15.64
N LYS A 269 -2.90 -15.42 -16.47
CA LYS A 269 -3.39 -16.79 -16.77
C LYS A 269 -3.28 -17.71 -15.55
N ARG A 270 -2.10 -17.78 -14.90
CA ARG A 270 -1.86 -18.67 -13.73
C ARG A 270 -2.81 -18.37 -12.57
N LEU A 271 -3.07 -17.10 -12.30
CA LEU A 271 -3.99 -16.62 -11.25
C LEU A 271 -5.46 -16.58 -11.70
N LYS A 272 -5.75 -16.96 -12.95
CA LYS A 272 -7.08 -16.93 -13.59
C LYS A 272 -7.67 -15.52 -13.70
N LEU A 273 -6.87 -14.46 -13.72
CA LEU A 273 -7.29 -13.05 -13.76
C LEU A 273 -7.35 -12.44 -15.16
N THR A 274 -7.18 -13.25 -16.22
CA THR A 274 -7.11 -12.77 -17.61
C THR A 274 -8.25 -11.86 -18.01
N ASP A 275 -9.49 -12.20 -17.65
CA ASP A 275 -10.70 -11.42 -17.87
C ASP A 275 -10.61 -10.01 -17.25
N LEU A 276 -10.25 -9.93 -15.97
CA LEU A 276 -10.13 -8.66 -15.25
C LEU A 276 -8.93 -7.84 -15.77
N LEU A 277 -7.82 -8.49 -16.11
CA LEU A 277 -6.65 -7.83 -16.68
C LEU A 277 -6.97 -7.24 -18.05
N VAL A 278 -7.63 -7.99 -18.93
CA VAL A 278 -8.10 -7.51 -20.25
C VAL A 278 -9.02 -6.30 -20.07
N GLN A 279 -9.97 -6.39 -19.14
CA GLN A 279 -10.88 -5.30 -18.85
C GLN A 279 -10.11 -4.04 -18.38
N ALA A 280 -9.19 -4.20 -17.43
CA ALA A 280 -8.40 -3.09 -16.89
C ALA A 280 -7.52 -2.43 -17.96
N LEU A 281 -6.88 -3.22 -18.83
CA LEU A 281 -6.07 -2.69 -19.93
C LEU A 281 -6.92 -1.89 -20.92
N ARG A 282 -8.07 -2.42 -21.31
CA ARG A 282 -9.03 -1.71 -22.18
C ARG A 282 -9.48 -0.39 -21.54
N GLU A 283 -9.84 -0.42 -20.26
CA GLU A 283 -10.30 0.76 -19.50
C GLU A 283 -9.19 1.78 -19.25
N SER A 284 -7.92 1.36 -19.20
CA SER A 284 -6.76 2.24 -19.06
C SER A 284 -6.31 2.89 -20.39
N GLY A 285 -6.92 2.53 -21.52
CA GLY A 285 -6.54 3.00 -22.85
C GLY A 285 -5.35 2.27 -23.48
N GLY A 286 -4.98 1.09 -22.94
CA GLY A 286 -4.00 0.21 -23.56
C GLY A 286 -4.58 -0.52 -24.77
N SER A 287 -3.75 -0.76 -25.79
CA SER A 287 -4.13 -1.62 -26.92
C SER A 287 -4.32 -3.05 -26.40
N SER A 288 -5.47 -3.65 -26.67
CA SER A 288 -5.74 -5.07 -26.42
C SER A 288 -4.94 -5.94 -27.40
N HIS A 289 -3.62 -5.94 -27.30
CA HIS A 289 -2.77 -7.01 -27.87
C HIS A 289 -2.65 -8.19 -26.89
N ILE A 290 -3.65 -8.37 -26.02
CA ILE A 290 -3.89 -9.69 -25.44
C ILE A 290 -4.55 -10.48 -26.57
N SER A 291 -3.72 -11.24 -27.29
CA SER A 291 -4.16 -12.24 -28.26
C SER A 291 -5.34 -13.00 -27.67
N LYS A 292 -6.51 -12.90 -28.30
CA LYS A 292 -7.50 -13.98 -28.25
C LYS A 292 -6.71 -15.25 -28.55
N GLY A 293 -6.78 -16.22 -27.64
CA GLY A 293 -5.97 -17.42 -27.70
C GLY A 293 -5.92 -17.99 -29.11
N GLU A 294 -4.70 -18.32 -29.56
CA GLU A 294 -4.53 -19.47 -30.44
C GLU A 294 -5.22 -20.63 -29.71
N ALA A 295 -6.38 -21.01 -30.23
CA ALA A 295 -6.97 -22.29 -29.94
C ALA A 295 -5.94 -23.33 -30.39
N PHE A 296 -5.39 -24.05 -29.42
CA PHE A 296 -4.89 -25.37 -29.72
C PHE A 296 -6.11 -26.25 -30.02
N GLU A 297 -6.07 -26.82 -31.24
CA GLU A 297 -7.06 -27.65 -31.95
C GLU A 297 -8.20 -26.92 -32.68
#